data_AF-A0A9N8HDQ5-F1
#
_entry.id   AF-A0A9N8HDQ5-F1
#
_cell.length_a   1.000
_cell.length_b   1.000
_cell.length_c   1.000
_cell.angle_alpha   90.00
_cell.angle_beta   90.00
_cell.angle_gamma   90.00
#
_symmetry.space_group_name_H-M   'P 1'
#
loop_
_entity.id
_entity.type
_entity.pdbx_description
1 polymer ?
#
loop_
_entity_poly.entity_id
_entity_poly.type
_entity_poly.pdbx_seq_one_letter_code
_entity_poly.pdbx_strand_id
1 'polypeptide(L)'
;MPNKYGQKQQKINYLVNVVTGQFRSIGGAIAHPNPEKEKEFGKDYEPTRYQPDELPPAVDMRPFMTTVENQAGANSCAANAIVGGYEYIMKRNGVSIDFSRLFVYYNARVKAMEEEEKAEDDDDEGEEKQEGQLEDEGSHIGLGLQSLIDLGVCREKTWGYDLGEDDFTVVRVNDKPSEDSYKEAEHLKNVSQFQFEQPERVKVDLFTMKHCLAEGYPIVIGVSLYENFDYVDYSKTGRVPMPNLEGAKTRDSHGHHALLVVGYKDSAEHFIVRNSWGESWGDGGYCYMPYKYIANPIFCSEDCWIVKGNHANKEERTDYSQGIWDDKDEPFGPEFYEEYDPPQDVKMFSLNEAILSLCYQGACVDGMSEEESEAVERLFDEYGLGDDYGDKMDALIASQGFDAWRAAAVQIVMAHKEAARAFRISADFAFLDGKLTHEEFEYWKKLGKELKLPDEYVADTFATLLQEQPDTVSLVLPAPLKLHSRGVAVEQLQKGLTDAGYPVQVNGFFGKPTKQAVRSFQKDKGLKKDGIVGQKTWEVLFENDEE
;
A
#
# COMPACT_ATOMS: atom_id res chain seq x y z
N MET A 1 -7.61 -14.77 -26.09
CA MET A 1 -6.25 -14.39 -26.53
C MET A 1 -5.51 -13.92 -25.30
N PRO A 2 -4.21 -14.18 -25.14
CA PRO A 2 -3.46 -13.56 -24.06
C PRO A 2 -3.55 -12.04 -24.25
N ASN A 3 -4.05 -11.37 -23.22
CA ASN A 3 -4.22 -9.92 -23.14
C ASN A 3 -2.88 -9.21 -23.41
N LYS A 4 -2.90 -8.11 -24.19
CA LYS A 4 -1.74 -7.27 -24.54
C LYS A 4 -0.96 -6.77 -23.31
N TYR A 5 -1.54 -6.84 -22.10
CA TYR A 5 -0.99 -6.34 -20.85
C TYR A 5 -0.73 -7.39 -19.76
N GLY A 6 -0.77 -8.70 -20.08
CA GLY A 6 -0.29 -9.84 -19.26
C GLY A 6 -0.64 -9.82 -17.76
N GLN A 7 -1.59 -10.64 -17.30
CA GLN A 7 -1.99 -10.64 -15.88
C GLN A 7 -1.65 -11.93 -15.12
N LYS A 8 -1.01 -11.76 -13.95
CA LYS A 8 -1.20 -12.59 -12.75
C LYS A 8 -2.42 -12.05 -11.99
N GLN A 9 -3.20 -12.94 -11.39
CA GLN A 9 -4.35 -12.62 -10.53
C GLN A 9 -3.87 -11.76 -9.33
N GLN A 10 -4.40 -10.54 -9.16
CA GLN A 10 -3.87 -9.58 -8.17
C GLN A 10 -4.62 -9.58 -6.84
N LYS A 11 -3.83 -9.47 -5.75
CA LYS A 11 -4.29 -9.36 -4.35
C LYS A 11 -4.79 -7.94 -4.06
N ILE A 12 -5.88 -7.84 -3.30
CA ILE A 12 -6.46 -6.58 -2.80
C ILE A 12 -5.62 -6.13 -1.60
N ASN A 13 -5.00 -4.95 -1.69
CA ASN A 13 -3.96 -4.55 -0.73
C ASN A 13 -4.15 -3.16 -0.11
N TYR A 14 -5.19 -2.37 -0.43
CA TYR A 14 -5.31 -1.01 0.12
C TYR A 14 -6.69 -0.66 0.67
N LEU A 15 -6.69 0.01 1.82
CA LEU A 15 -7.86 0.65 2.42
C LEU A 15 -7.77 2.15 2.20
N VAL A 16 -8.81 2.78 1.67
CA VAL A 16 -8.85 4.22 1.40
C VAL A 16 -10.03 4.86 2.12
N ASN A 17 -9.76 5.86 2.96
CA ASN A 17 -10.78 6.80 3.40
C ASN A 17 -11.01 7.82 2.27
N VAL A 18 -12.20 7.82 1.70
CA VAL A 18 -12.54 8.57 0.48
C VAL A 18 -12.77 10.05 0.74
N VAL A 19 -12.92 10.44 2.01
CA VAL A 19 -13.07 11.83 2.43
C VAL A 19 -11.71 12.47 2.69
N THR A 20 -10.79 11.74 3.33
CA THR A 20 -9.47 12.26 3.72
C THR A 20 -8.37 11.92 2.73
N GLY A 21 -8.58 10.92 1.85
CA GLY A 21 -7.56 10.39 0.95
C GLY A 21 -6.51 9.54 1.67
N GLN A 22 -6.64 9.34 2.98
CA GLN A 22 -5.72 8.51 3.75
C GLN A 22 -5.90 7.06 3.33
N PHE A 23 -4.80 6.37 3.10
CA PHE A 23 -4.83 4.97 2.75
C PHE A 23 -3.75 4.14 3.46
N ARG A 24 -3.96 2.83 3.52
CA ARG A 24 -3.11 1.88 4.28
C ARG A 24 -2.93 0.59 3.50
N SER A 25 -1.74 -0.01 3.58
CA SER A 25 -1.49 -1.33 2.99
C SER A 25 -1.99 -2.46 3.90
N ILE A 26 -2.63 -3.46 3.29
CA ILE A 26 -3.11 -4.71 3.89
C ILE A 26 -2.57 -5.89 3.06
N GLY A 27 -2.58 -7.10 3.63
CA GLY A 27 -2.17 -8.31 2.91
C GLY A 27 -0.69 -8.68 2.99
N GLY A 28 0.07 -8.03 3.88
CA GLY A 28 1.53 -8.23 4.00
C GLY A 28 1.96 -9.48 4.78
N ALA A 29 1.03 -10.25 5.34
CA ALA A 29 1.34 -11.54 5.96
C ALA A 29 1.10 -12.65 4.94
N ILE A 30 2.08 -13.52 4.74
CA ILE A 30 1.96 -14.63 3.81
C ILE A 30 2.07 -15.94 4.60
N ALA A 31 1.12 -16.85 4.41
CA ALA A 31 1.22 -18.19 4.98
C ALA A 31 2.47 -18.91 4.44
N HIS A 32 3.18 -19.64 5.29
CA HIS A 32 4.39 -20.36 4.87
C HIS A 32 4.12 -21.31 3.70
N PRO A 33 4.99 -21.35 2.66
CA PRO A 33 4.79 -22.23 1.51
C PRO A 33 4.84 -23.71 1.90
N ASN A 34 5.51 -24.04 3.01
CA ASN A 34 5.57 -25.39 3.56
C ASN A 34 5.36 -25.38 5.09
N PRO A 35 4.13 -25.58 5.60
CA PRO A 35 3.83 -25.57 7.03
C PRO A 35 4.54 -26.68 7.82
N GLU A 36 4.98 -27.77 7.18
CA GLU A 36 5.73 -28.84 7.84
C GLU A 36 7.19 -28.42 8.10
N LYS A 37 7.81 -27.64 7.20
CA LYS A 37 9.15 -27.05 7.44
C LYS A 37 9.14 -26.07 8.62
N GLU A 38 8.05 -25.33 8.82
CA GLU A 38 7.92 -24.50 10.03
C GLU A 38 7.97 -25.34 11.31
N LYS A 39 7.56 -26.62 11.26
CA LYS A 39 7.64 -27.54 12.41
C LYS A 39 9.05 -28.01 12.71
N GLU A 40 9.99 -27.84 11.79
CA GLU A 40 11.40 -28.09 12.02
C GLU A 40 12.07 -26.89 12.71
N PHE A 41 11.57 -25.68 12.48
CA PHE A 41 12.11 -24.43 13.02
C PHE A 41 11.70 -24.16 14.48
N GLY A 42 10.44 -24.40 14.81
CA GLY A 42 9.86 -24.12 16.11
C GLY A 42 9.27 -25.34 16.79
N LYS A 43 9.43 -25.42 18.11
CA LYS A 43 8.66 -26.38 18.92
C LYS A 43 7.30 -25.77 19.28
N ASP A 44 6.34 -26.63 19.57
CA ASP A 44 5.03 -26.18 20.03
C ASP A 44 5.12 -25.72 21.50
N TYR A 45 4.38 -24.65 21.81
CA TYR A 45 4.21 -24.14 23.16
C TYR A 45 3.30 -25.05 23.96
N GLU A 46 3.75 -25.40 25.17
CA GLU A 46 3.01 -26.27 26.09
C GLU A 46 2.54 -25.47 27.32
N PRO A 47 1.22 -25.23 27.49
CA PRO A 47 0.67 -24.42 28.58
C PRO A 47 0.68 -25.18 29.91
N THR A 48 1.83 -25.21 30.57
CA THR A 48 2.08 -26.06 31.75
C THR A 48 2.24 -25.31 33.08
N ARG A 49 2.39 -23.99 33.06
CA ARG A 49 2.68 -23.17 34.26
C ARG A 49 1.43 -22.93 35.11
N TYR A 50 0.27 -22.78 34.49
CA TYR A 50 -0.99 -22.44 35.14
C TYR A 50 -2.10 -23.40 34.74
N GLN A 51 -2.95 -23.76 35.70
CA GLN A 51 -4.24 -24.40 35.45
C GLN A 51 -5.27 -23.35 34.95
N PRO A 52 -6.36 -23.77 34.28
CA PRO A 52 -7.39 -22.85 33.78
C PRO A 52 -7.97 -21.89 34.83
N ASP A 53 -8.12 -22.32 36.07
CA ASP A 53 -8.63 -21.54 37.20
C ASP A 53 -7.57 -20.64 37.87
N GLU A 54 -6.30 -20.77 37.48
CA GLU A 54 -5.19 -19.94 37.96
C GLU A 54 -4.89 -18.76 37.04
N LEU A 55 -5.51 -18.71 35.84
CA LEU A 55 -5.34 -17.58 34.92
C LEU A 55 -6.02 -16.32 35.48
N PRO A 56 -5.36 -15.14 35.43
CA PRO A 56 -6.00 -13.88 35.83
C PRO A 56 -7.18 -13.57 34.88
N PRO A 57 -8.18 -12.78 35.32
CA PRO A 57 -9.30 -12.38 34.48
C PRO A 57 -8.88 -11.40 33.37
N ALA A 58 -7.78 -10.67 33.55
CA ALA A 58 -7.21 -9.80 32.53
C ALA A 58 -5.68 -9.75 32.58
N VAL A 59 -5.09 -9.53 31.40
CA VAL A 59 -3.66 -9.27 31.20
C VAL A 59 -3.51 -8.03 30.32
N ASP A 60 -2.67 -7.09 30.71
CA ASP A 60 -2.35 -5.88 29.94
C ASP A 60 -0.83 -5.63 29.91
N MET A 61 -0.22 -5.88 28.75
CA MET A 61 1.21 -5.64 28.54
C MET A 61 1.51 -4.23 27.99
N ARG A 62 0.50 -3.42 27.65
CA ARG A 62 0.67 -2.10 27.02
C ARG A 62 1.61 -1.16 27.79
N PRO A 63 1.61 -1.09 29.14
CA PRO A 63 2.55 -0.24 29.89
C PRO A 63 4.03 -0.51 29.58
N PHE A 64 4.36 -1.71 29.10
CA PHE A 64 5.72 -2.14 28.79
C PHE A 64 6.01 -2.18 27.29
N MET A 65 5.04 -1.90 26.42
CA MET A 65 5.26 -1.84 24.97
C MET A 65 6.02 -0.56 24.57
N THR A 66 6.68 -0.60 23.41
CA THR A 66 7.24 0.61 22.76
C THR A 66 6.12 1.41 22.08
N THR A 67 6.45 2.57 21.52
CA THR A 67 5.50 3.36 20.70
C THR A 67 4.95 2.49 19.56
N VAL A 68 3.69 2.66 19.19
CA VAL A 68 3.10 1.90 18.07
C VAL A 68 3.67 2.38 16.74
N GLU A 69 4.32 1.45 16.04
CA GLU A 69 4.95 1.70 14.74
C GLU A 69 3.92 1.94 13.62
N ASN A 70 4.36 2.61 12.56
CA ASN A 70 3.58 2.80 11.34
C ASN A 70 4.30 2.14 10.15
N GLN A 71 3.65 1.17 9.52
CA GLN A 71 4.15 0.49 8.31
C GLN A 71 3.90 1.28 7.02
N ALA A 72 3.10 2.35 7.10
CA ALA A 72 2.74 3.18 5.96
C ALA A 72 2.32 2.34 4.74
N GLY A 73 3.02 2.50 3.62
CA GLY A 73 2.73 1.77 2.38
C GLY A 73 3.38 0.42 2.20
N ALA A 74 4.24 -0.03 3.10
CA ALA A 74 4.89 -1.33 2.92
C ALA A 74 4.00 -2.48 3.40
N ASN A 75 4.18 -3.64 2.77
CA ASN A 75 3.54 -4.90 3.18
C ASN A 75 4.28 -5.57 4.36
N SER A 76 4.87 -4.78 5.27
CA SER A 76 5.81 -5.26 6.28
C SER A 76 5.17 -5.61 7.65
N CYS A 77 3.87 -5.92 7.70
CA CYS A 77 3.15 -6.14 8.97
C CYS A 77 3.78 -7.23 9.87
N ALA A 78 4.22 -8.36 9.28
CA ALA A 78 4.86 -9.44 10.03
C ALA A 78 6.15 -8.96 10.73
N ALA A 79 7.01 -8.22 10.02
CA ALA A 79 8.21 -7.64 10.61
C ALA A 79 7.91 -6.64 11.72
N ASN A 80 6.85 -5.81 11.58
CA ASN A 80 6.44 -4.88 12.64
C ASN A 80 5.98 -5.63 13.90
N ALA A 81 5.17 -6.68 13.75
CA ALA A 81 4.68 -7.47 14.88
C ALA A 81 5.83 -8.21 15.60
N ILE A 82 6.74 -8.81 14.82
CA ILE A 82 7.93 -9.50 15.33
C ILE A 82 8.84 -8.53 16.10
N VAL A 83 9.20 -7.40 15.49
CA VAL A 83 10.06 -6.39 16.11
C VAL A 83 9.41 -5.81 17.36
N GLY A 84 8.12 -5.43 17.30
CA GLY A 84 7.42 -4.90 18.47
C GLY A 84 7.35 -5.90 19.63
N GLY A 85 7.17 -7.19 19.34
CA GLY A 85 7.26 -8.25 20.35
C GLY A 85 8.66 -8.38 20.96
N TYR A 86 9.70 -8.24 20.13
CA TYR A 86 11.08 -8.37 20.61
C TYR A 86 11.53 -7.15 21.43
N GLU A 87 11.15 -5.95 21.01
CA GLU A 87 11.38 -4.72 21.76
C GLU A 87 10.70 -4.75 23.13
N TYR A 88 9.48 -5.30 23.20
CA TYR A 88 8.83 -5.54 24.48
C TYR A 88 9.70 -6.44 25.37
N ILE A 89 10.21 -7.56 24.87
CA ILE A 89 11.07 -8.46 25.66
C ILE A 89 12.34 -7.74 26.12
N MET A 90 12.99 -6.96 25.23
CA MET A 90 14.16 -6.15 25.59
C MET A 90 13.83 -5.13 26.67
N LYS A 91 12.71 -4.43 26.56
CA LYS A 91 12.26 -3.44 27.55
C LYS A 91 11.94 -4.10 28.89
N ARG A 92 11.35 -5.30 28.89
CA ARG A 92 11.15 -6.12 30.10
C ARG A 92 12.48 -6.56 30.75
N ASN A 93 13.54 -6.70 29.95
CA ASN A 93 14.91 -6.95 30.41
C ASN A 93 15.69 -5.66 30.74
N GLY A 94 15.03 -4.51 30.81
CA GLY A 94 15.64 -3.22 31.16
C GLY A 94 16.40 -2.55 30.02
N VAL A 95 16.18 -2.97 28.77
CA VAL A 95 16.82 -2.41 27.57
C VAL A 95 15.79 -1.72 26.70
N SER A 96 15.91 -0.41 26.57
CA SER A 96 15.16 0.34 25.56
C SER A 96 16.00 0.42 24.29
N ILE A 97 15.51 -0.19 23.22
CA ILE A 97 16.15 -0.20 21.91
C ILE A 97 15.06 -0.24 20.84
N ASP A 98 15.37 0.35 19.69
CA ASP A 98 14.52 0.47 18.52
C ASP A 98 15.21 -0.28 17.37
N PHE A 99 14.58 -1.35 16.87
CA PHE A 99 15.17 -2.30 15.93
C PHE A 99 14.65 -2.11 14.51
N SER A 100 15.51 -2.33 13.52
CA SER A 100 15.14 -2.15 12.11
C SER A 100 14.11 -3.16 11.65
N ARG A 101 12.90 -2.68 11.39
CA ARG A 101 11.83 -3.49 10.77
C ARG A 101 12.16 -3.86 9.33
N LEU A 102 12.76 -2.95 8.56
CA LEU A 102 13.16 -3.22 7.17
C LEU A 102 14.25 -4.29 7.09
N PHE A 103 15.16 -4.37 8.07
CA PHE A 103 16.16 -5.44 8.12
C PHE A 103 15.50 -6.81 8.26
N VAL A 104 14.56 -6.97 9.20
CA VAL A 104 13.81 -8.23 9.39
C VAL A 104 12.97 -8.54 8.14
N TYR A 105 12.28 -7.53 7.59
CA TYR A 105 11.40 -7.69 6.44
C TYR A 105 12.16 -8.09 5.16
N TYR A 106 13.30 -7.47 4.88
CA TYR A 106 14.15 -7.82 3.74
C TYR A 106 14.67 -9.26 3.85
N ASN A 107 15.27 -9.60 4.99
CA ASN A 107 15.89 -10.92 5.16
C ASN A 107 14.85 -12.06 5.23
N ALA A 108 13.63 -11.79 5.70
CA ALA A 108 12.53 -12.77 5.62
C ALA A 108 12.17 -13.13 4.16
N ARG A 109 12.14 -12.13 3.26
CA ARG A 109 11.86 -12.35 1.83
C ARG A 109 13.01 -13.00 1.09
N VAL A 110 14.27 -12.67 1.42
CA VAL A 110 15.44 -13.42 0.91
C VAL A 110 15.31 -14.90 1.25
N LYS A 111 14.98 -15.22 2.50
CA LYS A 111 14.81 -16.62 2.93
C LYS A 111 13.68 -17.33 2.17
N ALA A 112 12.57 -16.65 1.93
CA ALA A 112 11.46 -17.21 1.16
C ALA A 112 11.92 -17.55 -0.27
N MET A 113 12.62 -16.62 -0.93
CA MET A 113 13.18 -16.82 -2.26
C MET A 113 14.17 -18.00 -2.30
N GLU A 114 15.09 -18.09 -1.34
CA GLU A 114 16.05 -19.21 -1.23
C GLU A 114 15.36 -20.57 -0.98
N GLU A 115 14.20 -20.60 -0.31
CA GLU A 115 13.42 -21.82 -0.11
C GLU A 115 12.64 -22.23 -1.36
N GLU A 116 12.15 -21.27 -2.15
CA GLU A 116 11.51 -21.50 -3.44
C GLU A 116 12.51 -22.06 -4.46
N GLU A 117 13.70 -21.45 -4.59
CA GLU A 117 14.75 -21.92 -5.51
C GLU A 117 15.16 -23.38 -5.21
N LYS A 118 15.37 -23.71 -3.92
CA LYS A 118 15.68 -25.08 -3.49
C LYS A 118 14.56 -26.09 -3.74
N ALA A 119 13.32 -25.63 -3.94
CA ALA A 119 12.19 -26.49 -4.24
C ALA A 119 12.03 -26.73 -5.76
N GLU A 120 12.56 -25.85 -6.60
CA GLU A 120 12.53 -25.96 -8.07
C GLU A 120 13.69 -26.80 -8.64
N ASP A 121 14.81 -26.93 -7.91
CA ASP A 121 16.01 -27.71 -8.26
C ASP A 121 15.81 -29.25 -8.35
N ASP A 122 14.60 -29.77 -8.10
CA ASP A 122 14.31 -31.20 -8.21
C ASP A 122 13.94 -31.67 -9.63
N ASP A 123 13.67 -30.80 -10.63
CA ASP A 123 13.36 -31.27 -12.01
C ASP A 123 13.54 -30.28 -13.20
N ASP A 124 14.01 -29.03 -13.05
CA ASP A 124 14.24 -28.16 -14.24
C ASP A 124 15.39 -27.16 -14.05
N GLU A 125 16.16 -26.90 -15.12
CA GLU A 125 17.24 -25.90 -15.16
C GLU A 125 16.67 -24.47 -15.13
N GLY A 126 16.13 -24.05 -13.97
CA GLY A 126 15.57 -22.72 -13.74
C GLY A 126 16.64 -21.63 -13.70
N GLU A 127 16.31 -20.45 -14.24
CA GLU A 127 17.17 -19.26 -14.21
C GLU A 127 17.30 -18.73 -12.75
N GLU A 128 18.52 -18.57 -12.23
CA GLU A 128 18.81 -17.97 -10.91
C GLU A 128 18.11 -16.59 -10.76
N LYS A 129 17.21 -16.43 -9.77
CA LYS A 129 16.68 -15.11 -9.41
C LYS A 129 17.75 -14.37 -8.61
N GLN A 130 18.51 -13.49 -9.28
CA GLN A 130 19.58 -12.73 -8.63
C GLN A 130 19.09 -11.89 -7.43
N GLU A 131 19.95 -11.79 -6.39
CA GLU A 131 19.88 -10.78 -5.31
C GLU A 131 19.65 -9.37 -5.92
N GLY A 132 18.39 -8.92 -5.98
CA GLY A 132 18.02 -7.67 -6.65
C GLY A 132 16.59 -7.60 -7.20
N GLN A 133 15.82 -8.70 -7.15
CA GLN A 133 14.45 -8.77 -7.65
C GLN A 133 13.38 -8.86 -6.53
N LEU A 134 13.71 -8.57 -5.27
CA LEU A 134 12.71 -8.62 -4.21
C LEU A 134 11.64 -7.54 -4.41
N GLU A 135 10.38 -7.95 -4.36
CA GLU A 135 9.22 -7.08 -4.43
C GLU A 135 8.58 -6.91 -3.04
N ASP A 136 7.79 -5.85 -2.88
CA ASP A 136 7.08 -5.57 -1.63
C ASP A 136 5.76 -6.35 -1.60
N GLU A 137 5.85 -7.67 -1.40
CA GLU A 137 4.71 -8.59 -1.53
C GLU A 137 4.21 -9.17 -0.20
N GLY A 138 4.84 -8.78 0.91
CA GLY A 138 4.64 -9.36 2.23
C GLY A 138 5.74 -10.32 2.64
N SER A 139 5.61 -10.90 3.83
CA SER A 139 6.56 -11.88 4.35
C SER A 139 5.90 -12.88 5.30
N HIS A 140 6.61 -13.96 5.59
CA HIS A 140 6.19 -15.02 6.50
C HIS A 140 6.63 -14.72 7.94
N ILE A 141 5.77 -14.99 8.93
CA ILE A 141 6.10 -14.76 10.35
C ILE A 141 7.25 -15.67 10.78
N GLY A 142 7.16 -16.96 10.47
CA GLY A 142 8.21 -17.95 10.77
C GLY A 142 9.58 -17.57 10.19
N LEU A 143 9.65 -17.18 8.92
CA LEU A 143 10.91 -16.77 8.28
C LEU A 143 11.47 -15.46 8.83
N GLY A 144 10.61 -14.53 9.23
CA GLY A 144 11.01 -13.32 9.96
C GLY A 144 11.70 -13.66 11.28
N LEU A 145 11.12 -14.57 12.06
CA LEU A 145 11.73 -15.06 13.31
C LEU A 145 13.02 -15.83 13.06
N GLN A 146 13.08 -16.65 12.01
CA GLN A 146 14.30 -17.37 11.61
C GLN A 146 15.41 -16.40 11.20
N SER A 147 15.08 -15.30 10.53
CA SER A 147 16.05 -14.26 10.18
C SER A 147 16.71 -13.64 11.42
N LEU A 148 15.95 -13.42 12.49
CA LEU A 148 16.47 -12.92 13.76
C LEU A 148 17.44 -13.90 14.41
N ILE A 149 17.14 -15.19 14.37
CA ILE A 149 18.03 -16.23 14.90
C ILE A 149 19.32 -16.29 14.09
N ASP A 150 19.23 -16.25 12.76
CA ASP A 150 20.40 -16.47 11.88
C ASP A 150 21.29 -15.24 11.78
N LEU A 151 20.71 -14.06 11.72
CA LEU A 151 21.41 -12.82 11.37
C LEU A 151 21.45 -11.82 12.53
N GLY A 152 20.57 -11.94 13.51
CA GLY A 152 20.30 -10.88 14.47
C GLY A 152 19.45 -9.77 13.85
N VAL A 153 19.52 -8.58 14.45
CA VAL A 153 18.84 -7.38 13.93
C VAL A 153 19.64 -6.14 14.30
N CYS A 154 19.77 -5.21 13.35
CA CYS A 154 20.40 -3.91 13.59
C CYS A 154 19.39 -2.92 14.18
N ARG A 155 19.87 -1.75 14.61
CA ARG A 155 18.97 -0.70 15.10
C ARG A 155 18.26 -0.02 13.94
N GLU A 156 17.05 0.47 14.18
CA GLU A 156 16.27 1.23 13.19
C GLU A 156 17.08 2.46 12.70
N LYS A 157 17.83 3.12 13.59
CA LYS A 157 18.75 4.21 13.18
C LYS A 157 19.84 3.83 12.16
N THR A 158 20.20 2.55 12.08
CA THR A 158 21.27 2.04 11.21
C THR A 158 20.69 1.64 9.85
N TRP A 159 19.49 1.08 9.85
CA TRP A 159 18.71 0.79 8.65
C TRP A 159 17.27 1.24 8.86
N GLY A 160 17.00 2.51 8.53
CA GLY A 160 15.77 3.19 8.94
C GLY A 160 14.60 2.96 8.01
N TYR A 161 13.43 2.91 8.64
CA TYR A 161 12.09 3.04 8.05
C TYR A 161 11.83 4.46 7.53
N ASP A 162 12.61 4.87 6.54
CA ASP A 162 12.51 6.21 5.98
C ASP A 162 11.28 6.30 5.07
N LEU A 163 10.48 7.37 5.25
CA LEU A 163 9.36 7.68 4.37
C LEU A 163 9.79 8.66 3.27
N GLY A 164 9.19 8.53 2.09
CA GLY A 164 9.34 9.46 0.99
C GLY A 164 8.66 10.80 1.28
N GLU A 165 8.78 11.75 0.35
CA GLU A 165 8.13 13.09 0.47
C GLU A 165 6.61 13.05 0.59
N ASP A 166 5.99 11.91 0.26
CA ASP A 166 4.55 11.67 0.35
C ASP A 166 4.11 11.07 1.70
N ASP A 167 5.03 10.94 2.67
CA ASP A 167 4.80 10.40 4.02
C ASP A 167 4.15 8.99 4.03
N PHE A 168 4.21 8.28 2.90
CA PHE A 168 3.57 6.98 2.70
C PHE A 168 4.54 5.94 2.13
N THR A 169 5.28 6.32 1.08
CA THR A 169 6.20 5.43 0.39
C THR A 169 7.36 5.10 1.31
N VAL A 170 7.53 3.82 1.62
CA VAL A 170 8.67 3.36 2.42
C VAL A 170 9.90 3.25 1.53
N VAL A 171 10.88 4.11 1.77
CA VAL A 171 12.12 4.16 1.01
C VAL A 171 12.95 2.93 1.34
N ARG A 172 13.64 2.38 0.34
CA ARG A 172 14.52 1.21 0.47
C ARG A 172 13.82 -0.08 0.93
N VAL A 173 12.48 -0.15 0.82
CA VAL A 173 11.72 -1.35 1.20
C VAL A 173 12.26 -2.61 0.52
N ASN A 174 12.78 -2.51 -0.70
CA ASN A 174 13.34 -3.63 -1.46
C ASN A 174 14.86 -3.62 -1.54
N ASP A 175 15.54 -2.65 -0.92
CA ASP A 175 16.99 -2.54 -1.02
C ASP A 175 17.66 -3.43 0.03
N LYS A 176 18.77 -4.05 -0.36
CA LYS A 176 19.61 -4.82 0.55
C LYS A 176 20.14 -3.92 1.68
N PRO A 177 19.97 -4.31 2.96
CA PRO A 177 20.58 -3.61 4.07
C PRO A 177 22.08 -3.43 3.88
N SER A 178 22.60 -2.32 4.38
CA SER A 178 24.04 -2.01 4.25
C SER A 178 24.90 -3.04 4.99
N GLU A 179 26.15 -3.19 4.55
CA GLU A 179 27.15 -4.02 5.24
C GLU A 179 27.29 -3.66 6.73
N ASP A 180 27.15 -2.38 7.08
CA ASP A 180 27.21 -1.94 8.48
C ASP A 180 25.98 -2.37 9.27
N SER A 181 24.83 -2.52 8.62
CA SER A 181 23.61 -3.10 9.22
C SER A 181 23.84 -4.56 9.59
N TYR A 182 24.39 -5.36 8.67
CA TYR A 182 24.71 -6.77 8.94
C TYR A 182 25.77 -6.92 10.04
N LYS A 183 26.82 -6.09 10.05
CA LYS A 183 27.82 -6.09 11.13
C LYS A 183 27.22 -5.71 12.49
N GLU A 184 26.33 -4.72 12.53
CA GLU A 184 25.65 -4.36 13.79
C GLU A 184 24.72 -5.48 14.27
N ALA A 185 23.96 -6.10 13.36
CA ALA A 185 23.10 -7.23 13.66
C ALA A 185 23.88 -8.42 14.23
N GLU A 186 25.00 -8.79 13.58
CA GLU A 186 25.90 -9.84 14.06
C GLU A 186 26.53 -9.49 15.41
N HIS A 187 26.94 -8.23 15.60
CA HIS A 187 27.49 -7.77 16.87
C HIS A 187 26.47 -7.90 18.00
N LEU A 188 25.24 -7.40 17.80
CA LEU A 188 24.17 -7.47 18.79
C LEU A 188 23.80 -8.92 19.10
N LYS A 189 23.63 -9.76 18.08
CA LYS A 189 23.36 -11.20 18.27
C LYS A 189 24.38 -11.91 19.18
N ASN A 190 25.64 -11.46 19.17
CA ASN A 190 26.71 -12.03 20.00
C ASN A 190 26.81 -11.42 21.41
N VAL A 191 26.05 -10.37 21.71
CA VAL A 191 25.95 -9.79 23.06
C VAL A 191 24.87 -10.56 23.82
N SER A 192 25.24 -11.08 25.01
CA SER A 192 24.36 -11.94 25.82
C SER A 192 22.96 -11.35 26.06
N GLN A 193 22.87 -10.03 26.20
CA GLN A 193 21.60 -9.34 26.44
C GLN A 193 20.63 -9.37 25.24
N PHE A 194 21.11 -9.54 24.02
CA PHE A 194 20.33 -9.50 22.77
C PHE A 194 20.28 -10.86 22.06
N GLN A 195 20.68 -11.94 22.74
CA GLN A 195 20.51 -13.27 22.16
C GLN A 195 19.01 -13.59 22.04
N PHE A 196 18.67 -14.34 21.01
CA PHE A 196 17.32 -14.85 20.81
C PHE A 196 17.20 -16.27 21.34
N GLU A 197 16.06 -16.58 21.93
CA GLU A 197 15.67 -17.96 22.19
C GLU A 197 14.89 -18.50 21.00
N GLN A 198 14.83 -19.83 20.87
CA GLN A 198 13.99 -20.42 19.85
C GLN A 198 12.53 -20.01 20.07
N PRO A 199 11.86 -19.49 19.03
CA PRO A 199 10.45 -19.17 19.11
C PRO A 199 9.63 -20.44 19.25
N GLU A 200 8.44 -20.31 19.83
CA GLU A 200 7.53 -21.43 20.05
C GLU A 200 6.19 -21.12 19.39
N ARG A 201 5.55 -22.14 18.81
CA ARG A 201 4.24 -21.96 18.19
C ARG A 201 3.12 -22.07 19.21
N VAL A 202 2.18 -21.15 19.14
CA VAL A 202 1.00 -21.13 20.00
C VAL A 202 -0.16 -21.75 19.25
N LYS A 203 -0.73 -22.81 19.83
CA LYS A 203 -1.97 -23.37 19.32
C LYS A 203 -3.09 -22.33 19.38
N VAL A 204 -3.86 -22.23 18.28
CA VAL A 204 -5.01 -21.33 18.16
C VAL A 204 -6.19 -21.87 18.96
N ASP A 205 -6.13 -21.71 20.28
CA ASP A 205 -7.22 -21.94 21.20
C ASP A 205 -7.15 -20.99 22.39
N LEU A 206 -8.32 -20.70 22.97
CA LEU A 206 -8.45 -19.64 23.96
C LEU A 206 -7.59 -19.88 25.21
N PHE A 207 -7.51 -21.13 25.68
CA PHE A 207 -6.76 -21.46 26.88
C PHE A 207 -5.27 -21.29 26.65
N THR A 208 -4.73 -21.90 25.59
CA THR A 208 -3.31 -21.86 25.28
C THR A 208 -2.82 -20.42 25.06
N MET A 209 -3.58 -19.60 24.33
CA MET A 209 -3.25 -18.19 24.09
C MET A 209 -3.31 -17.34 25.36
N LYS A 210 -4.37 -17.47 26.18
CA LYS A 210 -4.46 -16.78 27.47
C LYS A 210 -3.33 -17.19 28.43
N HIS A 211 -2.99 -18.47 28.43
CA HIS A 211 -1.89 -18.99 29.24
C HIS A 211 -0.56 -18.34 28.83
N CYS A 212 -0.23 -18.31 27.54
CA CYS A 212 0.96 -17.63 27.02
C CYS A 212 1.03 -16.14 27.45
N LEU A 213 -0.09 -15.43 27.32
CA LEU A 213 -0.17 -14.02 27.72
C LEU A 213 -0.03 -13.85 29.24
N ALA A 214 -0.59 -14.75 30.05
CA ALA A 214 -0.45 -14.71 31.50
C ALA A 214 1.00 -14.97 31.97
N GLU A 215 1.81 -15.69 31.18
CA GLU A 215 3.25 -15.81 31.41
C GLU A 215 4.03 -14.53 31.08
N GLY A 216 3.41 -13.59 30.37
CA GLY A 216 4.01 -12.33 29.95
C GLY A 216 4.64 -12.34 28.58
N TYR A 217 4.31 -13.34 27.75
CA TYR A 217 4.81 -13.47 26.39
C TYR A 217 3.78 -12.97 25.36
N PRO A 218 4.13 -11.99 24.50
CA PRO A 218 3.25 -11.55 23.44
C PRO A 218 3.24 -12.56 22.29
N ILE A 219 2.15 -12.60 21.53
CA ILE A 219 1.93 -13.57 20.46
C ILE A 219 1.83 -12.82 19.13
N VAL A 220 2.73 -13.11 18.19
CA VAL A 220 2.56 -12.67 16.80
C VAL A 220 1.57 -13.63 16.15
N ILE A 221 0.51 -13.10 15.55
CA ILE A 221 -0.54 -13.89 14.90
C ILE A 221 -0.65 -13.53 13.43
N GLY A 222 -0.89 -14.52 12.57
CA GLY A 222 -1.46 -14.31 11.25
C GLY A 222 -2.99 -14.37 11.32
N VAL A 223 -3.69 -13.34 10.83
CA VAL A 223 -5.15 -13.28 10.90
C VAL A 223 -5.73 -12.79 9.58
N SER A 224 -6.87 -13.37 9.20
CA SER A 224 -7.65 -12.90 8.06
C SER A 224 -8.48 -11.70 8.50
N LEU A 225 -8.37 -10.59 7.79
CA LEU A 225 -9.20 -9.40 8.03
C LEU A 225 -10.48 -9.44 7.17
N TYR A 226 -11.46 -8.63 7.55
CA TYR A 226 -12.75 -8.50 6.87
C TYR A 226 -13.20 -7.04 6.85
N GLU A 227 -14.20 -6.70 6.04
CA GLU A 227 -14.68 -5.32 5.78
C GLU A 227 -14.99 -4.53 7.03
N ASN A 228 -15.49 -5.22 8.05
CA ASN A 228 -15.84 -4.59 9.29
C ASN A 228 -14.66 -4.39 10.26
N PHE A 229 -13.46 -4.87 9.95
CA PHE A 229 -12.23 -4.51 10.66
C PHE A 229 -11.92 -3.02 10.51
N ASP A 230 -12.32 -2.40 9.40
CA ASP A 230 -12.04 -0.99 9.13
C ASP A 230 -12.81 -0.05 10.07
N TYR A 231 -13.86 -0.53 10.73
CA TYR A 231 -14.71 0.26 11.62
C TYR A 231 -14.00 0.64 12.93
N VAL A 232 -12.85 0.01 13.21
CA VAL A 232 -12.05 0.25 14.40
C VAL A 232 -11.65 1.71 14.53
N ASP A 233 -11.21 2.34 13.43
CA ASP A 233 -10.74 3.73 13.45
C ASP A 233 -11.87 4.75 13.61
N TYR A 234 -13.11 4.37 13.28
CA TYR A 234 -14.29 5.23 13.35
C TYR A 234 -14.94 5.22 14.70
N SER A 235 -15.06 4.04 15.30
CA SER A 235 -15.63 3.93 16.64
C SER A 235 -14.79 4.70 17.66
N LYS A 236 -13.48 4.88 17.41
CA LYS A 236 -12.47 5.42 18.35
C LYS A 236 -12.42 4.66 19.69
N THR A 237 -13.09 3.51 19.77
CA THR A 237 -13.08 2.61 20.92
C THR A 237 -12.05 1.49 20.76
N GLY A 238 -11.48 1.34 19.56
CA GLY A 238 -10.60 0.22 19.22
C GLY A 238 -11.33 -1.11 19.04
N ARG A 239 -12.66 -1.19 19.22
CA ARG A 239 -13.40 -2.45 19.12
C ARG A 239 -13.42 -3.00 17.70
N VAL A 240 -13.03 -4.27 17.57
CA VAL A 240 -13.16 -5.03 16.33
C VAL A 240 -14.46 -5.86 16.38
N PRO A 241 -15.38 -5.71 15.42
CA PRO A 241 -16.55 -6.58 15.33
C PRO A 241 -16.19 -8.00 14.87
N MET A 242 -17.07 -8.97 15.13
CA MET A 242 -16.94 -10.31 14.53
C MET A 242 -17.08 -10.23 13.00
N PRO A 243 -16.33 -11.02 12.21
CA PRO A 243 -16.42 -11.03 10.76
C PRO A 243 -17.85 -11.18 10.25
N ASN A 244 -18.27 -10.31 9.32
CA ASN A 244 -19.51 -10.50 8.59
C ASN A 244 -19.28 -11.46 7.42
N LEU A 245 -19.90 -12.64 7.48
CA LEU A 245 -19.78 -13.68 6.44
C LEU A 245 -20.87 -13.57 5.37
N GLU A 246 -21.92 -12.77 5.60
CA GLU A 246 -22.97 -12.52 4.62
C GLU A 246 -22.51 -11.43 3.64
N GLY A 247 -22.23 -11.80 2.39
CA GLY A 247 -21.79 -10.88 1.33
C GLY A 247 -20.29 -10.89 1.04
N ALA A 248 -19.47 -11.49 1.92
CA ALA A 248 -18.06 -11.77 1.63
C ALA A 248 -17.96 -12.86 0.55
N LYS A 249 -18.01 -12.46 -0.74
CA LYS A 249 -17.98 -13.39 -1.89
C LYS A 249 -16.69 -14.22 -1.97
N THR A 250 -15.65 -13.93 -1.19
CA THR A 250 -14.46 -14.78 -1.02
C THR A 250 -13.87 -14.59 0.38
N ARG A 251 -13.23 -15.65 0.92
CA ARG A 251 -12.61 -15.70 2.26
C ARG A 251 -11.43 -14.74 2.48
N ASP A 252 -11.11 -13.86 1.54
CA ASP A 252 -9.80 -13.17 1.44
C ASP A 252 -9.91 -11.69 1.03
N SER A 253 -11.07 -11.03 1.15
CA SER A 253 -11.23 -9.67 0.58
C SER A 253 -10.30 -8.61 1.18
N HIS A 254 -9.70 -8.84 2.35
CA HIS A 254 -8.74 -7.93 3.02
C HIS A 254 -7.31 -8.51 3.14
N GLY A 255 -7.05 -9.66 2.52
CA GLY A 255 -5.78 -10.37 2.69
C GLY A 255 -5.50 -10.82 4.13
N HIS A 256 -4.32 -11.42 4.31
CA HIS A 256 -3.82 -11.82 5.62
C HIS A 256 -2.97 -10.68 6.21
N HIS A 257 -3.15 -10.44 7.50
CA HIS A 257 -2.40 -9.42 8.25
C HIS A 257 -1.72 -10.06 9.45
N ALA A 258 -0.59 -9.50 9.87
CA ALA A 258 0.10 -9.92 11.07
C ALA A 258 -0.06 -8.88 12.17
N LEU A 259 -0.46 -9.33 13.35
CA LEU A 259 -0.71 -8.49 14.53
C LEU A 259 0.01 -9.03 15.75
N LEU A 260 0.18 -8.21 16.78
CA LEU A 260 0.78 -8.64 18.04
C LEU A 260 -0.28 -8.64 19.15
N VAL A 261 -0.60 -9.81 19.68
CA VAL A 261 -1.50 -9.96 20.83
C VAL A 261 -0.70 -9.70 22.11
N VAL A 262 -1.19 -8.76 22.92
CA VAL A 262 -0.46 -8.17 24.06
C VAL A 262 -1.27 -8.20 25.35
N GLY A 263 -2.38 -8.91 25.37
CA GLY A 263 -3.23 -8.99 26.54
C GLY A 263 -4.60 -9.55 26.23
N TYR A 264 -5.43 -9.63 27.26
CA TYR A 264 -6.82 -10.05 27.15
C TYR A 264 -7.63 -9.52 28.32
N LYS A 265 -8.95 -9.59 28.16
CA LYS A 265 -9.91 -9.03 29.09
C LYS A 265 -11.19 -9.88 29.11
N ASP A 266 -11.41 -10.64 30.16
CA ASP A 266 -12.53 -11.60 30.24
C ASP A 266 -13.90 -10.93 30.34
N SER A 267 -14.01 -9.82 31.07
CA SER A 267 -15.23 -9.02 31.18
C SER A 267 -15.73 -8.48 29.84
N ALA A 268 -14.83 -8.34 28.86
CA ALA A 268 -15.17 -7.98 27.50
C ALA A 268 -15.24 -9.21 26.57
N GLU A 269 -14.61 -10.33 26.91
CA GLU A 269 -14.31 -11.45 25.99
C GLU A 269 -13.46 -11.04 24.78
N HIS A 270 -12.46 -10.16 24.99
CA HIS A 270 -11.59 -9.66 23.92
C HIS A 270 -10.09 -9.80 24.26
N PHE A 271 -9.28 -10.05 23.24
CA PHE A 271 -7.84 -9.86 23.29
C PHE A 271 -7.49 -8.39 23.05
N ILE A 272 -6.40 -7.93 23.66
CA ILE A 272 -5.78 -6.63 23.39
C ILE A 272 -4.71 -6.85 22.32
N VAL A 273 -4.80 -6.12 21.22
CA VAL A 273 -3.99 -6.35 20.04
C VAL A 273 -3.32 -5.04 19.61
N ARG A 274 -2.00 -5.10 19.42
CA ARG A 274 -1.19 -4.02 18.87
C ARG A 274 -1.15 -4.15 17.34
N ASN A 275 -1.52 -3.09 16.64
CA ASN A 275 -1.38 -2.99 15.19
C ASN A 275 -0.07 -2.27 14.81
N SER A 276 0.17 -2.04 13.52
CA SER A 276 1.34 -1.37 12.97
C SER A 276 0.97 -0.18 12.09
N TRP A 277 -0.07 0.57 12.49
CA TRP A 277 -0.69 1.65 11.73
C TRP A 277 -0.58 3.02 12.41
N GLY A 278 0.35 3.15 13.36
CA GLY A 278 0.60 4.36 14.15
C GLY A 278 -0.41 4.58 15.28
N GLU A 279 -0.06 5.47 16.22
CA GLU A 279 -0.86 5.76 17.42
C GLU A 279 -2.18 6.50 17.13
N SER A 280 -2.33 7.08 15.93
CA SER A 280 -3.55 7.78 15.54
C SER A 280 -4.71 6.84 15.15
N TRP A 281 -4.41 5.56 14.92
CA TRP A 281 -5.38 4.55 14.52
C TRP A 281 -5.96 3.81 15.73
N GLY A 282 -7.26 3.52 15.71
CA GLY A 282 -7.90 2.72 16.75
C GLY A 282 -7.83 3.40 18.13
N ASP A 283 -7.51 2.63 19.16
CA ASP A 283 -7.25 3.13 20.52
C ASP A 283 -5.73 3.25 20.75
N GLY A 284 -5.14 4.37 20.32
CA GLY A 284 -3.71 4.61 20.51
C GLY A 284 -2.80 3.65 19.73
N GLY A 285 -3.25 3.14 18.59
CA GLY A 285 -2.58 2.10 17.80
C GLY A 285 -2.95 0.66 18.18
N TYR A 286 -3.86 0.49 19.16
CA TYR A 286 -4.37 -0.79 19.60
C TYR A 286 -5.81 -1.01 19.13
N CYS A 287 -6.19 -2.29 19.07
CA CYS A 287 -7.57 -2.71 18.92
C CYS A 287 -7.91 -3.87 19.87
N TYR A 288 -9.21 -4.13 19.99
CA TYR A 288 -9.75 -5.15 20.88
C TYR A 288 -10.51 -6.16 20.05
N MET A 289 -9.97 -7.39 19.95
CA MET A 289 -10.50 -8.43 19.08
C MET A 289 -11.22 -9.53 19.86
N PRO A 290 -12.44 -9.95 19.47
CA PRO A 290 -13.18 -10.96 20.20
C PRO A 290 -12.41 -12.27 20.33
N TYR A 291 -12.57 -12.96 21.46
CA TYR A 291 -12.00 -14.31 21.66
C TYR A 291 -12.40 -15.27 20.56
N LYS A 292 -13.67 -15.24 20.14
CA LYS A 292 -14.22 -16.09 19.07
C LYS A 292 -13.64 -15.81 17.68
N TYR A 293 -12.96 -14.67 17.52
CA TYR A 293 -12.23 -14.34 16.29
C TYR A 293 -10.83 -14.94 16.36
N ILE A 294 -10.00 -14.50 17.31
CA ILE A 294 -8.59 -14.88 17.37
C ILE A 294 -8.39 -16.35 17.75
N ALA A 295 -9.18 -16.88 18.68
CA ALA A 295 -9.07 -18.28 19.11
C ALA A 295 -9.85 -19.24 18.18
N ASN A 296 -10.02 -18.88 16.91
CA ASN A 296 -10.73 -19.67 15.92
C ASN A 296 -9.85 -19.89 14.67
N PRO A 297 -9.47 -21.15 14.36
CA PRO A 297 -8.57 -21.46 13.26
C PRO A 297 -9.15 -21.17 11.87
N ILE A 298 -10.46 -20.86 11.77
CA ILE A 298 -11.06 -20.40 10.51
C ILE A 298 -10.59 -18.98 10.16
N PHE A 299 -10.36 -18.15 11.17
CA PHE A 299 -10.08 -16.72 11.02
C PHE A 299 -8.62 -16.36 11.33
N CYS A 300 -8.03 -17.01 12.33
CA CYS A 300 -6.65 -16.87 12.75
C CYS A 300 -5.86 -18.09 12.27
N SER A 301 -4.78 -17.88 11.52
CA SER A 301 -3.96 -18.98 11.02
C SER A 301 -3.22 -19.66 12.18
N GLU A 302 -2.82 -20.92 11.98
CA GLU A 302 -1.96 -21.62 12.95
C GLU A 302 -0.52 -21.08 12.98
N ASP A 303 -0.20 -20.09 12.13
CA ASP A 303 1.05 -19.33 12.11
C ASP A 303 1.06 -18.29 13.25
N CYS A 304 0.98 -18.79 14.49
CA CYS A 304 0.97 -18.01 15.73
C CYS A 304 2.22 -18.32 16.55
N TRP A 305 2.99 -17.29 16.90
CA TRP A 305 4.33 -17.46 17.47
C TRP A 305 4.58 -16.61 18.71
N ILE A 306 5.30 -17.20 19.66
CA ILE A 306 5.84 -16.49 20.81
C ILE A 306 7.15 -15.82 20.42
N VAL A 307 7.26 -14.51 20.68
CA VAL A 307 8.55 -13.81 20.63
C VAL A 307 9.27 -13.99 21.96
N LYS A 308 10.39 -14.71 21.94
CA LYS A 308 11.25 -14.95 23.11
C LYS A 308 12.62 -14.29 22.93
N GLY A 309 13.13 -13.69 24.01
CA GLY A 309 14.49 -13.14 24.09
C GLY A 309 15.28 -13.80 25.22
N ASN A 310 16.60 -13.60 25.23
CA ASN A 310 17.49 -14.34 26.12
C ASN A 310 17.20 -14.16 27.61
N HIS A 311 17.33 -15.27 28.32
CA HIS A 311 17.71 -15.33 29.72
C HIS A 311 19.22 -15.57 29.82
N ALA A 312 20.02 -14.49 29.85
CA ALA A 312 21.48 -14.56 29.92
C ALA A 312 22.01 -15.44 31.09
N ASN A 313 21.17 -15.70 32.10
CA ASN A 313 21.38 -16.71 33.12
C ASN A 313 20.05 -17.43 33.42
N LYS A 314 19.99 -18.76 33.25
CA LYS A 314 18.76 -19.56 33.51
C LYS A 314 18.26 -19.45 34.95
N GLU A 315 19.13 -19.07 35.89
CA GLU A 315 18.81 -18.89 37.31
C GLU A 315 18.23 -17.50 37.65
N GLU A 316 18.37 -16.50 36.76
CA GLU A 316 17.86 -15.13 36.92
C GLU A 316 16.80 -14.80 35.85
N ARG A 317 15.90 -15.75 35.60
CA ARG A 317 14.85 -15.59 34.60
C ARG A 317 13.92 -14.42 35.00
N THR A 318 13.87 -13.36 34.20
CA THR A 318 12.86 -12.31 34.35
C THR A 318 11.48 -12.95 34.28
N ASP A 319 10.71 -12.83 35.35
CA ASP A 319 9.32 -13.26 35.36
C ASP A 319 8.46 -12.21 34.66
N TYR A 320 8.16 -12.45 33.38
CA TYR A 320 7.39 -11.51 32.57
C TYR A 320 5.92 -11.41 33.00
N SER A 321 5.41 -12.28 33.89
CA SER A 321 4.06 -12.17 34.45
C SER A 321 3.91 -11.01 35.46
N GLN A 322 5.02 -10.51 36.02
CA GLN A 322 4.97 -9.46 37.02
C GLN A 322 4.46 -8.14 36.43
N GLY A 323 3.46 -7.55 37.09
CA GLY A 323 2.94 -6.22 36.78
C GLY A 323 2.04 -6.11 35.54
N ILE A 324 1.65 -7.23 34.92
CA ILE A 324 0.75 -7.25 33.76
C ILE A 324 -0.62 -7.84 34.05
N TRP A 325 -0.82 -8.50 35.19
CA TRP A 325 -2.13 -9.04 35.58
C TRP A 325 -3.01 -7.90 36.12
N ASP A 326 -4.27 -7.88 35.69
CA ASP A 326 -5.31 -7.01 36.23
C ASP A 326 -6.45 -7.85 36.81
N ASP A 327 -6.41 -8.05 38.13
CA ASP A 327 -7.42 -8.84 38.85
C ASP A 327 -8.79 -8.14 38.91
N LYS A 328 -8.87 -6.83 38.63
CA LYS A 328 -10.14 -6.09 38.67
C LYS A 328 -10.96 -6.32 37.41
N ASP A 329 -10.29 -6.39 36.26
CA ASP A 329 -10.90 -6.60 34.96
C ASP A 329 -12.08 -5.63 34.70
N GLU A 330 -11.88 -4.34 34.99
CA GLU A 330 -12.92 -3.30 34.88
C GLU A 330 -13.43 -3.16 33.44
N PRO A 331 -14.72 -3.41 33.13
CA PRO A 331 -15.23 -3.44 31.76
C PRO A 331 -14.98 -2.12 31.02
N PHE A 332 -14.99 -2.17 29.68
CA PHE A 332 -14.94 -0.95 28.89
C PHE A 332 -16.18 -0.07 29.16
N GLY A 333 -16.09 1.21 28.79
CA GLY A 333 -17.23 2.11 28.87
C GLY A 333 -18.39 1.66 27.97
N PRO A 334 -19.64 2.09 28.24
CA PRO A 334 -20.82 1.70 27.46
C PRO A 334 -20.66 1.88 25.94
N GLU A 335 -19.96 2.94 25.52
CA GLU A 335 -19.65 3.27 24.13
C GLU A 335 -18.92 2.14 23.39
N PHE A 336 -18.14 1.33 24.10
CA PHE A 336 -17.48 0.16 23.51
C PHE A 336 -18.50 -0.86 23.02
N TYR A 337 -19.62 -1.03 23.73
CA TYR A 337 -20.60 -2.07 23.46
C TYR A 337 -21.72 -1.63 22.52
N GLU A 338 -21.81 -0.34 22.19
CA GLU A 338 -22.79 0.18 21.24
C GLU A 338 -22.57 -0.42 19.84
N GLU A 339 -23.66 -0.70 19.13
CA GLU A 339 -23.58 -1.05 17.71
C GLU A 339 -23.30 0.21 16.90
N TYR A 340 -22.33 0.12 15.99
CA TYR A 340 -21.92 1.23 15.14
C TYR A 340 -22.25 0.91 13.68
N ASP A 341 -22.93 1.84 13.00
CA ASP A 341 -23.20 1.72 11.58
C ASP A 341 -21.94 2.05 10.76
N PRO A 342 -21.62 1.25 9.73
CA PRO A 342 -20.45 1.51 8.91
C PRO A 342 -20.50 2.89 8.25
N PRO A 343 -19.39 3.64 8.32
CA PRO A 343 -19.21 4.82 7.50
C PRO A 343 -19.22 4.42 6.02
N GLN A 344 -19.96 5.15 5.18
CA GLN A 344 -20.02 4.89 3.74
C GLN A 344 -18.74 5.33 3.00
N ASP A 345 -17.79 5.95 3.72
CA ASP A 345 -16.62 6.67 3.21
C ASP A 345 -15.27 5.92 3.36
N VAL A 346 -15.27 4.63 3.72
CA VAL A 346 -14.12 3.74 3.47
C VAL A 346 -14.42 2.82 2.31
N LYS A 347 -13.46 2.66 1.41
CA LYS A 347 -13.50 1.65 0.37
C LYS A 347 -12.16 0.94 0.28
N MET A 348 -12.23 -0.34 -0.04
CA MET A 348 -11.08 -1.09 -0.51
C MET A 348 -10.72 -0.67 -1.93
N PHE A 349 -9.43 -0.78 -2.19
CA PHE A 349 -8.85 -0.61 -3.51
C PHE A 349 -7.80 -1.66 -3.78
N SER A 350 -7.92 -2.27 -4.95
CA SER A 350 -6.84 -2.92 -5.66
C SER A 350 -6.06 -1.91 -6.51
N LEU A 351 -4.87 -2.31 -6.96
CA LEU A 351 -4.11 -1.55 -7.96
C LEU A 351 -4.93 -1.34 -9.24
N ASN A 352 -5.66 -2.35 -9.70
CA ASN A 352 -6.49 -2.25 -10.90
C ASN A 352 -7.60 -1.21 -10.71
N GLU A 353 -8.29 -1.22 -9.57
CA GLU A 353 -9.28 -0.19 -9.23
C GLU A 353 -8.66 1.20 -9.15
N ALA A 354 -7.42 1.33 -8.66
CA ALA A 354 -6.70 2.60 -8.66
C ALA A 354 -6.40 3.08 -10.10
N ILE A 355 -5.87 2.22 -10.97
CA ILE A 355 -5.59 2.56 -12.38
C ILE A 355 -6.89 2.96 -13.08
N LEU A 356 -7.96 2.20 -12.90
CA LEU A 356 -9.25 2.46 -13.51
C LEU A 356 -9.91 3.73 -12.98
N SER A 357 -9.72 4.03 -11.70
CA SER A 357 -10.13 5.31 -11.13
C SER A 357 -9.43 6.47 -11.84
N LEU A 358 -8.13 6.38 -12.12
CA LEU A 358 -7.42 7.42 -12.88
C LEU A 358 -7.93 7.55 -14.32
N CYS A 359 -8.32 6.44 -14.96
CA CYS A 359 -8.92 6.42 -16.30
C CYS A 359 -10.29 7.13 -16.29
N TYR A 360 -11.18 6.68 -15.42
CA TYR A 360 -12.52 7.24 -15.26
C TYR A 360 -12.48 8.73 -14.90
N GLN A 361 -11.56 9.12 -14.02
CA GLN A 361 -11.36 10.53 -13.65
C GLN A 361 -10.92 11.39 -14.82
N GLY A 362 -10.05 10.88 -15.70
CA GLY A 362 -9.64 11.57 -16.92
C GLY A 362 -10.82 11.77 -17.89
N ALA A 363 -11.58 10.71 -18.15
CA ALA A 363 -12.75 10.76 -19.03
C ALA A 363 -13.87 11.68 -18.51
N CYS A 364 -13.96 11.90 -17.19
CA CYS A 364 -14.96 12.81 -16.62
C CYS A 364 -14.58 14.30 -16.70
N VAL A 365 -13.36 14.65 -17.16
CA VAL A 365 -12.86 16.03 -17.10
C VAL A 365 -13.70 16.99 -17.93
N ASP A 366 -14.13 16.60 -19.13
CA ASP A 366 -14.93 17.42 -20.04
C ASP A 366 -16.36 16.88 -20.27
N GLY A 367 -16.70 15.80 -19.57
CA GLY A 367 -18.01 15.15 -19.63
C GLY A 367 -17.94 13.88 -20.47
N MET A 368 -17.81 12.74 -19.77
CA MET A 368 -17.63 11.40 -20.34
C MET A 368 -18.58 11.11 -21.51
N SER A 369 -18.00 10.77 -22.66
CA SER A 369 -18.71 10.37 -23.87
C SER A 369 -19.29 8.94 -23.77
N GLU A 370 -20.16 8.57 -24.72
CA GLU A 370 -20.68 7.20 -24.80
C GLU A 370 -19.54 6.19 -25.09
N GLU A 371 -18.61 6.54 -25.98
CA GLU A 371 -17.47 5.70 -26.33
C GLU A 371 -16.52 5.46 -25.16
N GLU A 372 -16.24 6.49 -24.36
CA GLU A 372 -15.44 6.37 -23.14
C GLU A 372 -16.18 5.56 -22.07
N SER A 373 -17.47 5.82 -21.87
CA SER A 373 -18.29 5.07 -20.92
C SER A 373 -18.26 3.57 -21.22
N GLU A 374 -18.49 3.18 -22.48
CA GLU A 374 -18.43 1.78 -22.90
C GLU A 374 -17.02 1.18 -22.74
N ALA A 375 -15.97 1.96 -22.95
CA ALA A 375 -14.60 1.48 -22.78
C ALA A 375 -14.23 1.27 -21.31
N VAL A 376 -14.67 2.16 -20.43
CA VAL A 376 -14.49 2.01 -18.99
C VAL A 376 -15.26 0.76 -18.51
N GLU A 377 -16.50 0.56 -18.96
CA GLU A 377 -17.29 -0.65 -18.69
C GLU A 377 -16.57 -1.93 -19.16
N ARG A 378 -16.06 -1.96 -20.39
CA ARG A 378 -15.28 -3.10 -20.90
C ARG A 378 -14.05 -3.40 -20.06
N LEU A 379 -13.37 -2.38 -19.55
CA LEU A 379 -12.26 -2.60 -18.63
C LEU A 379 -12.73 -3.13 -17.29
N PHE A 380 -13.85 -2.65 -16.74
CA PHE A 380 -14.39 -3.24 -15.51
C PHE A 380 -14.63 -4.74 -15.68
N ASP A 381 -15.22 -5.16 -16.80
CA ASP A 381 -15.39 -6.58 -17.15
C ASP A 381 -14.04 -7.30 -17.28
N GLU A 382 -13.08 -6.71 -17.98
CA GLU A 382 -11.74 -7.29 -18.19
C GLU A 382 -10.97 -7.48 -16.87
N TYR A 383 -11.10 -6.52 -15.96
CA TYR A 383 -10.51 -6.55 -14.63
C TYR A 383 -11.37 -7.29 -13.60
N GLY A 384 -12.53 -7.82 -14.00
CA GLY A 384 -13.41 -8.63 -13.15
C GLY A 384 -14.07 -7.84 -12.02
N LEU A 385 -14.26 -6.54 -12.20
CA LEU A 385 -14.96 -5.67 -11.27
C LEU A 385 -16.47 -5.78 -11.53
N GLY A 386 -17.26 -5.93 -10.45
CA GLY A 386 -18.70 -6.20 -10.57
C GLY A 386 -19.49 -5.04 -11.20
N ASP A 387 -20.69 -5.37 -11.69
CA ASP A 387 -21.60 -4.49 -12.43
C ASP A 387 -21.99 -3.17 -11.71
N ASP A 388 -21.69 -3.01 -10.43
CA ASP A 388 -22.07 -1.86 -9.59
C ASP A 388 -20.98 -0.78 -9.48
N TYR A 389 -19.86 -0.95 -10.18
CA TYR A 389 -18.70 -0.07 -10.03
C TYR A 389 -18.92 1.35 -10.57
N GLY A 390 -19.68 1.51 -11.67
CA GLY A 390 -20.05 2.83 -12.19
C GLY A 390 -20.86 3.63 -11.17
N ASP A 391 -21.88 3.01 -10.57
CA ASP A 391 -22.70 3.64 -9.51
C ASP A 391 -21.86 4.05 -8.29
N LYS A 392 -20.84 3.24 -7.93
CA LYS A 392 -19.91 3.57 -6.84
C LYS A 392 -19.08 4.82 -7.17
N MET A 393 -18.61 4.96 -8.40
CA MET A 393 -17.83 6.11 -8.84
C MET A 393 -18.65 7.39 -8.92
N ASP A 394 -19.89 7.30 -9.41
CA ASP A 394 -20.82 8.42 -9.43
C ASP A 394 -21.13 8.92 -8.01
N ALA A 395 -21.33 8.00 -7.06
CA ALA A 395 -21.52 8.34 -5.66
C ALA A 395 -20.30 9.04 -5.04
N LEU A 396 -19.09 8.67 -5.46
CA LEU A 396 -17.82 9.28 -5.02
C LEU A 396 -17.61 10.68 -5.61
N ILE A 397 -17.98 10.89 -6.88
CA ILE A 397 -18.00 12.23 -7.48
C ILE A 397 -18.96 13.13 -6.69
N ALA A 398 -20.16 12.61 -6.40
CA ALA A 398 -21.17 13.36 -5.68
C ALA A 398 -20.79 13.71 -4.24
N SER A 399 -19.88 12.94 -3.61
CA SER A 399 -19.48 13.11 -2.21
C SER A 399 -18.39 14.17 -1.98
N GLN A 400 -17.90 14.85 -3.02
CA GLN A 400 -16.71 15.71 -2.98
C GLN A 400 -15.40 14.98 -2.60
N GLY A 401 -15.43 13.64 -2.52
CA GLY A 401 -14.27 12.79 -2.25
C GLY A 401 -13.40 12.50 -3.48
N PHE A 402 -13.73 13.04 -4.64
CA PHE A 402 -13.08 12.74 -5.92
C PHE A 402 -11.57 13.05 -5.94
N ASP A 403 -11.16 14.20 -5.39
CA ASP A 403 -9.74 14.58 -5.29
C ASP A 403 -8.96 13.71 -4.30
N ALA A 404 -9.60 13.32 -3.19
CA ALA A 404 -9.03 12.42 -2.19
C ALA A 404 -8.87 11.00 -2.76
N TRP A 405 -9.85 10.54 -3.52
CA TRP A 405 -9.82 9.28 -4.26
C TRP A 405 -8.71 9.26 -5.32
N ARG A 406 -8.54 10.37 -6.05
CA ARG A 406 -7.44 10.56 -7.01
C ARG A 406 -6.08 10.49 -6.32
N ALA A 407 -5.92 11.19 -5.20
CA ALA A 407 -4.69 11.20 -4.44
C ALA A 407 -4.32 9.78 -3.98
N ALA A 408 -5.29 9.04 -3.44
CA ALA A 408 -5.09 7.65 -3.05
C ALA A 408 -4.71 6.75 -4.24
N ALA A 409 -5.40 6.88 -5.38
CA ALA A 409 -5.10 6.11 -6.57
C ALA A 409 -3.68 6.37 -7.12
N VAL A 410 -3.25 7.63 -7.15
CA VAL A 410 -1.87 8.01 -7.48
C VAL A 410 -0.88 7.33 -6.55
N GLN A 411 -1.12 7.39 -5.24
CA GLN A 411 -0.19 6.84 -4.27
C GLN A 411 -0.13 5.30 -4.33
N ILE A 412 -1.25 4.61 -4.58
CA ILE A 412 -1.29 3.15 -4.82
C ILE A 412 -0.46 2.77 -6.05
N VAL A 413 -0.66 3.49 -7.16
CA VAL A 413 0.09 3.26 -8.41
C VAL A 413 1.60 3.47 -8.20
N MET A 414 1.97 4.51 -7.45
CA MET A 414 3.35 4.81 -7.11
C MET A 414 3.99 3.72 -6.24
N ALA A 415 3.24 3.18 -5.26
CA ALA A 415 3.70 2.10 -4.40
C ALA A 415 4.03 0.82 -5.20
N HIS A 416 3.26 0.55 -6.25
CA HIS A 416 3.48 -0.58 -7.14
C HIS A 416 4.52 -0.35 -8.25
N LYS A 417 5.13 0.84 -8.34
CA LYS A 417 6.02 1.24 -9.45
C LYS A 417 5.35 1.14 -10.83
N GLU A 418 4.03 1.23 -10.88
CA GLU A 418 3.23 1.09 -12.10
C GLU A 418 2.87 2.44 -12.71
N ALA A 419 3.56 3.52 -12.31
CA ALA A 419 3.32 4.90 -12.74
C ALA A 419 3.26 5.04 -14.27
N ALA A 420 4.25 4.51 -14.99
CA ALA A 420 4.32 4.60 -16.44
C ALA A 420 3.17 3.82 -17.12
N ARG A 421 2.89 2.60 -16.64
CA ARG A 421 1.81 1.76 -17.15
C ARG A 421 0.45 2.39 -16.89
N ALA A 422 0.18 2.82 -15.66
CA ALA A 422 -1.06 3.47 -15.26
C ALA A 422 -1.29 4.77 -16.04
N PHE A 423 -0.24 5.57 -16.22
CA PHE A 423 -0.30 6.78 -17.03
C PHE A 423 -0.65 6.47 -18.48
N ARG A 424 0.01 5.47 -19.09
CA ARG A 424 -0.27 5.07 -20.47
C ARG A 424 -1.71 4.59 -20.63
N ILE A 425 -2.18 3.67 -19.78
CA ILE A 425 -3.55 3.16 -19.83
C ILE A 425 -4.55 4.30 -19.66
N SER A 426 -4.33 5.20 -18.68
CA SER A 426 -5.22 6.35 -18.45
C SER A 426 -5.21 7.35 -19.60
N ALA A 427 -4.06 7.58 -20.25
CA ALA A 427 -3.95 8.49 -21.39
C ALA A 427 -4.56 7.90 -22.67
N ASP A 428 -4.58 6.57 -22.84
CA ASP A 428 -5.24 5.92 -23.98
C ASP A 428 -6.76 6.24 -24.00
N PHE A 429 -7.38 6.49 -22.83
CA PHE A 429 -8.81 6.85 -22.73
C PHE A 429 -9.13 8.21 -23.34
N ALA A 430 -8.20 9.17 -23.19
CA ALA A 430 -8.28 10.54 -23.69
C ALA A 430 -8.51 10.69 -25.20
N PHE A 431 -8.47 9.58 -25.93
CA PHE A 431 -8.51 9.55 -27.38
C PHE A 431 -9.61 8.63 -27.92
N LEU A 432 -10.40 8.00 -27.04
CA LEU A 432 -11.41 7.01 -27.44
C LEU A 432 -12.58 7.62 -28.22
N ASP A 433 -13.01 8.84 -27.86
CA ASP A 433 -14.10 9.56 -28.53
C ASP A 433 -13.62 10.40 -29.73
N GLY A 434 -12.32 10.34 -30.03
CA GLY A 434 -11.68 11.13 -31.08
C GLY A 434 -11.55 12.63 -30.77
N LYS A 435 -11.63 13.04 -29.50
CA LYS A 435 -11.39 14.43 -29.10
C LYS A 435 -10.42 14.43 -27.94
N LEU A 436 -9.50 15.39 -27.98
CA LEU A 436 -8.69 15.74 -26.82
C LEU A 436 -8.90 17.23 -26.57
N THR A 437 -9.61 17.55 -25.50
CA THR A 437 -9.84 18.91 -25.08
C THR A 437 -8.61 19.48 -24.34
N HIS A 438 -8.58 20.80 -24.20
CA HIS A 438 -7.51 21.45 -23.46
C HIS A 438 -7.52 21.08 -21.96
N GLU A 439 -8.71 20.88 -21.39
CA GLU A 439 -8.90 20.59 -19.96
C GLU A 439 -8.36 19.20 -19.62
N GLU A 440 -8.71 18.24 -20.45
CA GLU A 440 -8.15 16.90 -20.52
C GLU A 440 -6.62 16.87 -20.63
N PHE A 441 -6.05 17.57 -21.60
CA PHE A 441 -4.59 17.63 -21.75
C PHE A 441 -3.88 18.18 -20.51
N GLU A 442 -4.43 19.22 -19.87
CA GLU A 442 -3.87 19.76 -18.62
C GLU A 442 -4.07 18.78 -17.44
N TYR A 443 -5.16 18.02 -17.40
CA TYR A 443 -5.38 16.97 -16.41
C TYR A 443 -4.30 15.90 -16.47
N TRP A 444 -4.05 15.30 -17.64
CA TRP A 444 -3.03 14.25 -17.77
C TRP A 444 -1.62 14.80 -17.59
N LYS A 445 -1.34 16.04 -18.00
CA LYS A 445 -0.06 16.69 -17.67
C LYS A 445 0.13 16.83 -16.16
N LYS A 446 -0.93 17.18 -15.42
CA LYS A 446 -0.91 17.22 -13.95
C LYS A 446 -0.68 15.82 -13.37
N LEU A 447 -1.39 14.81 -13.89
CA LEU A 447 -1.24 13.41 -13.46
C LEU A 447 0.19 12.90 -13.68
N GLY A 448 0.81 13.17 -14.82
CA GLY A 448 2.20 12.78 -15.10
C GLY A 448 3.19 13.34 -14.07
N LYS A 449 2.98 14.58 -13.60
CA LYS A 449 3.78 15.18 -12.54
C LYS A 449 3.56 14.53 -11.18
N GLU A 450 2.31 14.25 -10.82
CA GLU A 450 1.96 13.57 -9.57
C GLU A 450 2.51 12.14 -9.54
N LEU A 451 2.55 11.46 -10.69
CA LEU A 451 3.20 10.17 -10.90
C LEU A 451 4.73 10.26 -11.03
N LYS A 452 5.32 11.45 -10.82
CA LYS A 452 6.77 11.72 -10.89
C LYS A 452 7.41 11.24 -12.21
N LEU A 453 6.66 11.27 -13.31
CA LEU A 453 7.15 10.88 -14.65
C LEU A 453 7.96 12.03 -15.28
N PRO A 454 9.01 11.72 -16.07
CA PRO A 454 9.72 12.74 -16.84
C PRO A 454 8.79 13.47 -17.82
N ASP A 455 8.92 14.80 -17.93
CA ASP A 455 8.12 15.61 -18.87
C ASP A 455 8.22 15.11 -20.33
N GLU A 456 9.40 14.58 -20.71
CA GLU A 456 9.67 14.02 -22.03
C GLU A 456 8.88 12.72 -22.27
N TYR A 457 8.79 11.84 -21.26
CA TYR A 457 7.99 10.62 -21.33
C TYR A 457 6.49 10.93 -21.53
N VAL A 458 5.99 11.92 -20.80
CA VAL A 458 4.60 12.38 -20.93
C VAL A 458 4.35 12.90 -22.35
N ALA A 459 5.25 13.74 -22.87
CA ALA A 459 5.15 14.27 -24.22
C ALA A 459 5.20 13.18 -25.30
N ASP A 460 6.14 12.24 -25.19
CA ASP A 460 6.31 11.13 -26.13
C ASP A 460 5.11 10.18 -26.13
N THR A 461 4.50 9.97 -24.96
CA THR A 461 3.28 9.17 -24.83
C THR A 461 2.15 9.77 -25.66
N PHE A 462 1.92 11.08 -25.52
CA PHE A 462 0.91 11.79 -26.32
C PHE A 462 1.24 11.82 -27.81
N ALA A 463 2.51 12.02 -28.18
CA ALA A 463 2.93 12.01 -29.58
C ALA A 463 2.69 10.64 -30.23
N THR A 464 2.98 9.56 -29.50
CA THR A 464 2.73 8.18 -29.94
C THR A 464 1.24 7.93 -30.14
N LEU A 465 0.41 8.36 -29.19
CA LEU A 465 -1.04 8.17 -29.27
C LEU A 465 -1.68 8.89 -30.45
N LEU A 466 -1.25 10.12 -30.72
CA LEU A 466 -1.68 10.88 -31.89
C LEU A 466 -1.28 10.19 -33.21
N GLN A 467 -0.13 9.53 -33.27
CA GLN A 467 0.31 8.77 -34.45
C GLN A 467 -0.46 7.47 -34.64
N GLU A 468 -0.84 6.80 -33.55
CA GLU A 468 -1.61 5.54 -33.60
C GLU A 468 -3.07 5.78 -34.03
N GLN A 469 -3.57 7.00 -33.86
CA GLN A 469 -4.97 7.39 -34.09
C GLN A 469 -5.11 8.69 -34.92
N PRO A 470 -4.58 8.74 -36.16
CA PRO A 470 -4.49 9.98 -36.94
C PRO A 470 -5.85 10.50 -37.45
N ASP A 471 -6.82 9.61 -37.67
CA ASP A 471 -8.12 9.92 -38.26
C ASP A 471 -9.21 10.26 -37.23
N THR A 472 -8.99 9.95 -35.95
CA THR A 472 -9.99 10.10 -34.89
C THR A 472 -9.87 11.43 -34.17
N VAL A 473 -8.68 12.03 -34.01
CA VAL A 473 -8.49 13.19 -33.12
C VAL A 473 -8.72 14.52 -33.84
N SER A 474 -9.93 15.08 -33.74
CA SER A 474 -10.10 16.52 -33.99
C SER A 474 -9.66 17.27 -32.75
N LEU A 475 -8.43 17.78 -32.76
CA LEU A 475 -7.93 18.62 -31.68
C LEU A 475 -8.92 19.78 -31.49
N VAL A 476 -9.66 19.80 -30.38
CA VAL A 476 -10.52 20.95 -30.02
C VAL A 476 -9.57 22.03 -29.52
N LEU A 477 -9.00 22.73 -30.50
CA LEU A 477 -7.92 23.67 -30.29
C LEU A 477 -8.37 24.74 -29.29
N PRO A 478 -7.45 25.17 -28.39
CA PRO A 478 -7.76 26.11 -27.34
C PRO A 478 -8.37 27.38 -27.91
N ALA A 479 -9.18 28.07 -27.08
CA ALA A 479 -9.76 29.36 -27.42
C ALA A 479 -8.77 30.25 -28.19
N PRO A 480 -9.19 30.97 -29.25
CA PRO A 480 -8.28 31.54 -30.24
C PRO A 480 -7.09 32.27 -29.61
N LEU A 481 -5.87 31.79 -29.89
CA LEU A 481 -4.68 32.39 -29.30
C LEU A 481 -4.50 33.80 -29.88
N LYS A 482 -4.26 34.75 -28.99
CA LYS A 482 -4.13 36.16 -29.33
C LYS A 482 -3.01 36.80 -28.51
N LEU A 483 -2.74 38.06 -28.81
CA LEU A 483 -1.74 38.83 -28.06
C LEU A 483 -2.01 38.71 -26.55
N HIS A 484 -0.96 38.37 -25.80
CA HIS A 484 -0.94 38.11 -24.36
C HIS A 484 -1.47 36.74 -23.90
N SER A 485 -1.89 35.84 -24.81
CA SER A 485 -2.09 34.42 -24.46
C SER A 485 -0.82 33.81 -23.89
N ARG A 486 -0.98 32.82 -23.00
CA ARG A 486 0.12 32.11 -22.33
C ARG A 486 -0.16 30.60 -22.26
N GLY A 487 0.86 29.78 -22.09
CA GLY A 487 0.74 28.34 -21.85
C GLY A 487 1.29 27.47 -23.00
N VAL A 488 1.14 26.15 -22.86
CA VAL A 488 1.74 25.14 -23.76
C VAL A 488 1.29 25.30 -25.21
N ALA A 489 0.02 25.66 -25.44
CA ALA A 489 -0.48 25.94 -26.78
C ALA A 489 0.29 27.09 -27.48
N VAL A 490 0.79 28.07 -26.72
CA VAL A 490 1.66 29.12 -27.26
C VAL A 490 3.05 28.57 -27.57
N GLU A 491 3.57 27.64 -26.76
CA GLU A 491 4.85 26.98 -27.04
C GLU A 491 4.79 26.11 -28.29
N GLN A 492 3.71 25.31 -28.45
CA GLN A 492 3.46 24.50 -29.65
C GLN A 492 3.31 25.38 -30.89
N LEU A 493 2.56 26.48 -30.79
CA LEU A 493 2.49 27.48 -31.86
C LEU A 493 3.88 28.04 -32.20
N GLN A 494 4.68 28.40 -31.19
CA GLN A 494 6.01 28.97 -31.40
C GLN A 494 6.98 27.97 -32.03
N LYS A 495 6.90 26.69 -31.66
CA LYS A 495 7.65 25.59 -32.30
C LYS A 495 7.21 25.41 -33.75
N GLY A 496 5.92 25.16 -34.00
CA GLY A 496 5.40 24.97 -35.35
C GLY A 496 5.63 26.16 -36.28
N LEU A 497 5.54 27.40 -35.78
CA LEU A 497 5.93 28.58 -36.56
C LEU A 497 7.41 28.58 -36.93
N THR A 498 8.28 28.19 -35.99
CA THR A 498 9.73 28.11 -36.23
C THR A 498 10.04 27.04 -37.28
N ASP A 499 9.40 25.87 -37.19
CA ASP A 499 9.55 24.76 -38.14
C ASP A 499 9.02 25.12 -39.53
N ALA A 500 7.91 25.88 -39.59
CA ALA A 500 7.35 26.43 -40.83
C ALA A 500 8.15 27.62 -41.41
N GLY A 501 9.32 27.97 -40.84
CA GLY A 501 10.21 29.02 -41.35
C GLY A 501 9.94 30.43 -40.81
N TYR A 502 9.16 30.56 -39.73
CA TYR A 502 8.82 31.81 -39.05
C TYR A 502 9.39 31.82 -37.62
N PRO A 503 10.73 31.97 -37.46
CA PRO A 503 11.40 31.76 -36.19
C PRO A 503 10.92 32.73 -35.10
N VAL A 504 10.58 32.17 -33.94
CA VAL A 504 10.19 32.92 -32.74
C VAL A 504 10.79 32.26 -31.49
N GLN A 505 10.97 33.05 -30.43
CA GLN A 505 11.40 32.47 -29.16
C GLN A 505 10.28 31.61 -28.56
N VAL A 506 10.57 30.33 -28.30
CA VAL A 506 9.67 29.40 -27.62
C VAL A 506 9.75 29.67 -26.11
N ASN A 507 8.77 30.39 -25.57
CA ASN A 507 8.73 30.81 -24.16
C ASN A 507 7.31 30.77 -23.57
N GLY A 508 6.34 30.24 -24.32
CA GLY A 508 4.96 30.10 -23.87
C GLY A 508 4.21 31.41 -23.67
N PHE A 509 4.75 32.55 -24.13
CA PHE A 509 4.12 33.86 -24.08
C PHE A 509 3.88 34.45 -25.47
N PHE A 510 2.61 34.70 -25.80
CA PHE A 510 2.20 35.22 -27.10
C PHE A 510 2.41 36.74 -27.14
N GLY A 511 3.67 37.13 -27.25
CA GLY A 511 4.10 38.52 -27.35
C GLY A 511 3.92 39.13 -28.74
N LYS A 512 4.35 40.39 -28.88
CA LYS A 512 4.38 41.08 -30.18
C LYS A 512 5.17 40.30 -31.26
N PRO A 513 6.33 39.66 -30.95
CA PRO A 513 7.05 38.86 -31.93
C PRO A 513 6.24 37.68 -32.46
N THR A 514 5.63 36.88 -31.58
CA THR A 514 4.76 35.75 -31.95
C THR A 514 3.58 36.21 -32.79
N LYS A 515 2.95 37.34 -32.44
CA LYS A 515 1.88 37.92 -33.26
C LYS A 515 2.33 38.30 -34.67
N GLN A 516 3.55 38.83 -34.81
CA GLN A 516 4.09 39.18 -36.12
C GLN A 516 4.36 37.92 -36.96
N ALA A 517 4.93 36.88 -36.36
CA ALA A 517 5.16 35.59 -37.03
C ALA A 517 3.86 34.95 -37.50
N VAL A 518 2.83 34.89 -36.64
CA VAL A 518 1.49 34.41 -37.02
C VAL A 518 0.93 35.19 -38.20
N ARG A 519 1.05 36.52 -38.20
CA ARG A 519 0.56 37.34 -39.32
C ARG A 519 1.35 37.15 -40.60
N SER A 520 2.62 36.78 -40.52
CA SER A 520 3.43 36.46 -41.70
C SER A 520 3.01 35.10 -42.25
N PHE A 521 2.94 34.08 -41.40
CA PHE A 521 2.45 32.75 -41.73
C PHE A 521 1.06 32.79 -42.37
N GLN A 522 0.09 33.45 -41.73
CA GLN A 522 -1.26 33.57 -42.26
C GLN A 522 -1.30 34.23 -43.63
N LYS A 523 -0.48 35.26 -43.85
CA LYS A 523 -0.42 35.95 -45.14
C LYS A 523 0.09 35.01 -46.23
N ASP A 524 1.18 34.30 -45.95
CA ASP A 524 1.87 33.46 -46.93
C ASP A 524 1.07 32.20 -47.27
N LYS A 525 0.24 31.73 -46.33
CA LYS A 525 -0.68 30.59 -46.49
C LYS A 525 -2.09 30.98 -46.96
N GLY A 526 -2.33 32.23 -47.34
CA GLY A 526 -3.63 32.68 -47.87
C GLY A 526 -4.76 32.77 -46.83
N LEU A 527 -4.42 32.77 -45.54
CA LEU A 527 -5.36 32.91 -44.43
C LEU A 527 -5.64 34.38 -44.09
N LYS A 528 -6.66 34.60 -43.26
CA LYS A 528 -7.00 35.94 -42.75
C LYS A 528 -5.88 36.46 -41.84
N LYS A 529 -5.24 37.57 -42.24
CA LYS A 529 -4.07 38.17 -41.57
C LYS A 529 -4.40 39.00 -40.30
N ASP A 530 -5.16 38.45 -39.38
CA ASP A 530 -5.56 39.13 -38.13
C ASP A 530 -4.60 38.88 -36.95
N GLY A 531 -3.70 37.89 -37.07
CA GLY A 531 -2.75 37.55 -36.01
C GLY A 531 -3.42 36.87 -34.81
N ILE A 532 -4.58 36.27 -35.04
CA ILE A 532 -5.31 35.43 -34.10
C ILE A 532 -5.21 34.00 -34.63
N VAL A 533 -4.78 33.06 -33.79
CA VAL A 533 -4.66 31.65 -34.17
C VAL A 533 -5.95 30.95 -33.79
N GLY A 534 -6.87 30.90 -34.74
CA GLY A 534 -8.07 30.05 -34.68
C GLY A 534 -7.85 28.75 -35.48
N GLN A 535 -8.86 27.88 -35.47
CA GLN A 535 -8.85 26.56 -36.10
C GLN A 535 -8.12 26.49 -37.47
N LYS A 536 -8.51 27.32 -38.45
CA LYS A 536 -7.88 27.34 -39.79
C LYS A 536 -6.39 27.68 -39.81
N THR A 537 -5.90 28.42 -38.81
CA THR A 537 -4.46 28.73 -38.72
C THR A 537 -3.69 27.57 -38.14
N TRP A 538 -4.31 26.78 -37.24
CA TRP A 538 -3.74 25.56 -36.71
C TRP A 538 -3.69 24.45 -37.76
N GLU A 539 -4.82 24.19 -38.44
CA GLU A 539 -4.92 23.18 -39.51
C GLU A 539 -3.77 23.36 -40.52
N VAL A 540 -3.62 24.56 -41.08
CA VAL A 540 -2.60 24.84 -42.11
C VAL A 540 -1.16 24.85 -41.56
N LEU A 541 -0.98 25.06 -40.25
CA LEU A 541 0.34 25.06 -39.63
C LEU A 541 0.88 23.65 -39.42
N PHE A 542 0.00 22.66 -39.24
CA PHE A 542 0.36 21.27 -38.94
C PHE A 542 -0.07 20.27 -40.04
N GLU A 543 -0.65 20.74 -41.15
CA GLU A 543 -1.10 19.92 -42.30
C GLU A 543 0.01 19.26 -43.14
N ASN A 544 1.31 19.40 -42.82
CA ASN A 544 2.41 18.95 -43.70
C ASN A 544 3.41 17.95 -43.08
N ASP A 545 3.00 17.15 -42.10
CA ASP A 545 3.83 16.01 -41.62
C ASP A 545 3.48 14.68 -42.32
N GLU A 546 2.85 14.70 -43.51
CA GLU A 546 2.55 13.52 -44.35
C GLU A 546 3.26 13.49 -45.72
N GLU A 547 4.55 13.83 -45.80
CA GLU A 547 5.39 13.45 -46.97
C GLU A 547 6.69 12.73 -46.59
#